data_AF-A0A7S3MZY0-F1
#
_entry.id   AF-A0A7S3MZY0-F1
#
_cell.length_a   1.000
_cell.length_b   1.000
_cell.length_c   1.000
_cell.angle_alpha   90.00
_cell.angle_beta   90.00
_cell.angle_gamma   90.00
#
_symmetry.space_group_name_H-M   'P 1'
#
loop_
_entity.id
_entity.type
_entity.pdbx_description
1 polymer ?
#
loop_
_entity_poly.entity_id
_entity_poly.type
_entity_poly.pdbx_seq_one_letter_code
_entity_poly.pdbx_strand_id
1 'polypeptide(L)'
;KMDKKVGYLNYDKVKPIVDISFWLKFTQLKLDKWKLDCPSLDIVGSISLPLAANSSSNLVIDESSFAQDQEESKEEPQKQTIGGLIKFRIPGKFLHFNTIEEYKAFSMEEAVKDPKHAIPTEFENYFIIAIFGDLKNYDFYFQ
;
A
#
# COMPACT_ATOMS: atom_id res chain seq x y z
N LYS A 1 -0.50 -41.67 -26.86
CA LYS A 1 -0.43 -41.26 -25.44
C LYS A 1 0.08 -39.82 -25.43
N MET A 2 -0.78 -38.84 -25.14
CA MET A 2 -0.34 -37.44 -24.94
C MET A 2 0.11 -37.31 -23.49
N ASP A 3 1.38 -37.00 -23.27
CA ASP A 3 1.90 -36.64 -21.96
C ASP A 3 1.24 -35.33 -21.52
N LYS A 4 0.41 -35.40 -20.47
CA LYS A 4 -0.12 -34.20 -19.81
C LYS A 4 1.06 -33.46 -19.20
N LYS A 5 1.45 -32.32 -19.78
CA LYS A 5 2.31 -31.35 -19.10
C LYS A 5 1.59 -30.88 -17.83
N VAL A 6 2.11 -31.29 -16.68
CA VAL A 6 1.73 -30.71 -15.39
C VAL A 6 2.40 -29.34 -15.34
N GLY A 7 1.60 -28.27 -15.45
CA GLY A 7 2.06 -26.90 -15.30
C GLY A 7 2.17 -26.54 -13.82
N TYR A 8 3.25 -25.85 -13.44
CA TYR A 8 3.37 -25.23 -12.11
C TYR A 8 2.81 -23.81 -12.16
N LEU A 9 2.00 -23.45 -11.17
CA LEU A 9 1.54 -22.07 -10.97
C LEU A 9 2.66 -21.29 -10.31
N ASN A 10 3.13 -20.23 -10.98
CA ASN A 10 4.13 -19.30 -10.44
C ASN A 10 3.44 -17.99 -10.07
N TYR A 11 3.90 -17.37 -8.99
CA TYR A 11 3.39 -16.09 -8.50
C TYR A 11 4.49 -15.03 -8.64
N ASP A 12 4.13 -13.87 -9.17
CA ASP A 12 5.00 -12.71 -9.22
C ASP A 12 4.64 -11.70 -8.13
N LYS A 13 5.67 -11.09 -7.54
CA LYS A 13 5.51 -10.06 -6.52
C LYS A 13 5.06 -8.75 -7.17
N VAL A 14 4.03 -8.13 -6.61
CA VAL A 14 3.65 -6.75 -6.92
C VAL A 14 4.71 -5.81 -6.37
N LYS A 15 5.16 -4.85 -7.17
CA LYS A 15 6.17 -3.86 -6.75
C LYS A 15 5.49 -2.58 -6.30
N PRO A 16 5.80 -2.05 -5.10
CA PRO A 16 5.29 -0.75 -4.69
C PRO A 16 6.01 0.37 -5.46
N ILE A 17 5.25 1.39 -5.86
CA ILE A 17 5.73 2.67 -6.37
C ILE A 17 5.09 3.74 -5.49
N VAL A 18 5.90 4.40 -4.68
CA VAL A 18 5.44 5.51 -3.84
C VAL A 18 5.79 6.81 -4.53
N ASP A 19 4.76 7.54 -4.95
CA ASP A 19 4.91 8.82 -5.64
C ASP A 19 5.41 9.92 -4.69
N ILE A 20 6.07 10.95 -5.23
CA ILE A 20 6.57 12.08 -4.41
C ILE A 20 5.43 12.80 -3.68
N SER A 21 4.24 12.88 -4.27
CA SER A 21 3.05 13.48 -3.64
C SER A 21 2.66 12.79 -2.33
N PHE A 22 2.88 11.47 -2.22
CA PHE A 22 2.66 10.72 -0.98
C PHE A 22 3.55 11.24 0.14
N TRP A 23 4.85 11.41 -0.12
CA TRP A 23 5.83 11.88 0.88
C TRP A 23 5.56 13.31 1.32
N LEU A 24 5.17 14.17 0.38
CA LEU A 24 4.77 15.55 0.68
C LEU A 24 3.52 15.56 1.56
N LYS A 25 2.52 14.74 1.25
CA LYS A 25 1.29 14.64 2.04
C LYS A 25 1.55 14.06 3.42
N PHE A 26 2.37 13.01 3.52
CA PHE A 26 2.81 12.43 4.78
C PHE A 26 3.51 13.48 5.66
N THR A 27 4.45 14.24 5.09
CA THR A 27 5.19 15.27 5.82
C THR A 27 4.25 16.35 6.35
N GLN A 28 3.30 16.81 5.52
CA GLN A 28 2.26 17.76 5.94
C GLN A 28 1.46 17.20 7.11
N LEU A 29 0.94 15.97 7.01
CA LEU A 29 0.14 15.35 8.06
C LEU A 29 0.93 15.13 9.35
N LYS A 30 2.20 14.71 9.25
CA LYS A 30 3.08 14.48 10.40
C LYS A 30 3.40 15.78 11.14
N LEU A 31 3.65 16.89 10.43
CA LEU A 31 3.96 18.17 11.07
C LEU A 31 2.70 18.88 11.61
N ASP A 32 1.62 18.90 10.83
CA ASP A 32 0.46 19.73 11.13
C ASP A 32 -0.53 19.02 12.08
N LYS A 33 -0.78 17.73 11.84
CA LYS A 33 -1.87 16.98 12.48
C LYS A 33 -1.39 15.99 13.54
N TRP A 34 -0.47 15.09 13.20
CA TRP A 34 -0.09 13.98 14.08
C TRP A 34 0.99 14.36 15.09
N LYS A 35 1.95 15.21 14.72
CA LYS A 35 3.06 15.64 15.59
C LYS A 35 3.84 14.44 16.14
N LEU A 36 3.61 14.09 17.41
CA LEU A 36 4.21 12.94 18.09
C LEU A 36 3.32 11.70 18.08
N ASP A 37 2.08 11.81 17.63
CA ASP A 37 1.19 10.67 17.50
C ASP A 37 1.56 9.83 16.28
N CYS A 38 1.38 8.51 16.43
CA CYS A 38 1.59 7.51 15.38
C CYS A 38 0.28 6.77 15.05
N PRO A 39 -0.77 7.46 14.56
CA PRO A 39 -2.01 6.79 14.20
C PRO A 39 -1.80 5.78 13.06
N SER A 40 -2.40 4.60 13.23
CA SER A 40 -2.63 3.64 12.14
C SER A 40 -3.84 4.09 11.32
N LEU A 41 -3.70 4.17 10.00
CA LEU A 41 -4.73 4.71 9.10
C LEU A 41 -5.05 3.73 7.98
N ASP A 42 -6.32 3.63 7.59
CA ASP A 42 -6.69 2.98 6.34
C ASP A 42 -6.36 3.90 5.17
N ILE A 43 -5.72 3.33 4.16
CA ILE A 43 -5.33 4.00 2.92
C ILE A 43 -5.74 3.16 1.73
N VAL A 44 -5.69 3.75 0.53
CA VAL A 44 -6.01 3.05 -0.71
C VAL A 44 -4.86 3.22 -1.70
N GLY A 45 -4.38 2.10 -2.25
CA GLY A 45 -3.43 2.07 -3.35
C GLY A 45 -4.15 1.76 -4.66
N SER A 46 -3.47 1.99 -5.78
CA SER A 46 -3.99 1.63 -7.10
C SER A 46 -3.07 0.62 -7.78
N ILE A 47 -3.66 -0.39 -8.42
CA ILE A 47 -2.92 -1.37 -9.22
C ILE A 47 -3.50 -1.37 -10.63
N SER A 48 -2.64 -1.40 -11.64
CA SER A 48 -3.06 -1.56 -13.03
C SER A 48 -2.69 -2.93 -13.56
N LEU A 49 -3.54 -3.46 -14.45
CA LEU A 49 -3.17 -4.66 -15.19
C LEU A 49 -1.97 -4.37 -16.10
N PRO A 50 -1.02 -5.32 -16.20
CA PRO A 50 0.11 -5.17 -17.08
C PRO A 50 -0.36 -5.21 -18.54
N LEU A 51 0.20 -4.34 -19.38
CA LEU A 51 -0.09 -4.32 -20.81
C LEU A 51 0.59 -5.49 -21.56
N ALA A 52 1.63 -6.08 -20.96
CA ALA A 52 2.38 -7.21 -21.52
C ALA A 52 2.38 -8.39 -20.57
N ALA A 53 2.30 -9.61 -21.12
CA ALA A 53 2.21 -10.87 -20.37
C ALA A 53 3.40 -11.14 -19.42
N ASN A 54 4.54 -10.48 -19.62
CA ASN A 54 5.75 -10.64 -18.82
C ASN A 54 6.07 -9.42 -17.94
N SER A 55 5.12 -8.51 -17.75
CA SER A 55 5.31 -7.35 -16.87
C SER A 55 4.55 -7.53 -15.56
N SER A 56 5.22 -7.26 -14.44
CA SER A 56 4.59 -7.27 -13.12
C SER A 56 3.69 -6.05 -12.96
N SER A 57 2.54 -6.22 -12.30
CA SER A 57 1.76 -5.08 -11.82
C SER A 57 2.53 -4.29 -10.76
N ASN A 58 2.29 -2.98 -10.72
CA ASN A 58 2.81 -2.10 -9.69
C ASN A 58 1.66 -1.61 -8.82
N LEU A 59 1.89 -1.59 -7.50
CA LEU A 59 1.02 -0.93 -6.54
C LEU A 59 1.48 0.52 -6.42
N VAL A 60 0.68 1.46 -6.91
CA VAL A 60 0.96 2.90 -6.84
C VAL A 60 0.28 3.48 -5.61
N ILE A 61 1.05 4.23 -4.83
CA ILE A 61 0.60 4.94 -3.62
C ILE A 61 0.98 6.41 -3.81
N ASP A 62 0.01 7.31 -3.69
CA ASP A 62 0.16 8.75 -3.94
C ASP A 62 -0.59 9.57 -2.86
N GLU A 63 -0.68 10.90 -3.01
CA GLU A 63 -1.39 11.72 -2.03
C GLU A 63 -2.87 11.33 -1.83
N SER A 64 -3.52 10.78 -2.86
CA SER A 64 -4.93 10.38 -2.80
C SER A 64 -5.15 9.16 -1.92
N SER A 65 -4.08 8.41 -1.61
CA SER A 65 -4.10 7.30 -0.67
C SER A 65 -4.53 7.71 0.74
N PHE A 66 -4.31 8.96 1.14
CA PHE A 66 -4.68 9.50 2.47
C PHE A 66 -6.08 10.13 2.53
N ALA A 67 -6.87 10.09 1.44
CA ALA A 67 -8.18 10.74 1.39
C ALA A 67 -9.21 10.01 2.27
N GLN A 68 -9.20 10.35 3.56
CA GLN A 68 -10.09 9.80 4.60
C GLN A 68 -11.52 10.39 4.62
N ASP A 69 -11.85 11.29 3.69
CA ASP A 69 -13.11 12.07 3.70
C ASP A 69 -14.06 11.77 2.52
N GLN A 70 -13.96 10.62 1.87
CA GLN A 70 -15.04 10.19 0.97
C GLN A 70 -15.98 9.25 1.73
N GLU A 71 -17.00 9.82 2.35
CA GLU A 71 -18.24 9.11 2.72
C GLU A 71 -18.84 8.32 1.52
N GLU A 72 -18.36 8.58 0.31
CA GLU A 72 -18.67 7.89 -0.95
C GLU A 72 -17.84 6.62 -1.21
N SER A 73 -16.81 6.31 -0.41
CA SER A 73 -15.89 5.18 -0.66
C SER A 73 -16.22 3.90 0.13
N LYS A 74 -17.49 3.74 0.53
CA LYS A 74 -18.11 2.42 0.77
C LYS A 74 -18.61 1.76 -0.52
N GLU A 75 -18.30 2.34 -1.67
CA GLU A 75 -18.51 1.67 -2.94
C GLU A 75 -17.32 0.77 -3.25
N GLU A 76 -17.66 -0.46 -3.63
CA GLU A 76 -16.81 -1.57 -4.10
C GLU A 76 -15.56 -1.12 -4.86
N PRO A 77 -14.48 -1.93 -4.93
CA PRO A 77 -13.26 -1.61 -5.67
C PRO A 77 -13.58 -1.13 -7.10
N GLN A 78 -13.67 0.19 -7.28
CA GLN A 78 -14.17 0.79 -8.50
C GLN A 78 -13.15 0.55 -9.60
N LYS A 79 -13.47 -0.39 -10.48
CA LYS A 79 -12.70 -0.67 -11.69
C LYS A 79 -12.81 0.55 -12.61
N GLN A 80 -11.76 1.35 -12.68
CA GLN A 80 -11.70 2.50 -13.57
C GLN A 80 -10.94 2.12 -14.83
N THR A 81 -11.57 2.34 -15.99
CA THR A 81 -10.93 2.15 -17.29
C THR A 81 -10.58 3.52 -17.86
N ILE A 82 -9.29 3.87 -17.87
CA ILE A 82 -8.79 5.12 -18.45
C ILE A 82 -7.87 4.77 -19.61
N GLY A 83 -8.26 5.14 -20.84
CA GLY A 83 -7.42 4.92 -22.02
C GLY A 83 -7.09 3.44 -22.32
N GLY A 84 -7.98 2.51 -21.95
CA GLY A 84 -7.77 1.07 -22.12
C GLY A 84 -6.99 0.38 -21.00
N LEU A 85 -6.48 1.13 -20.02
CA LEU A 85 -5.87 0.58 -18.81
C LEU A 85 -6.95 0.32 -17.75
N ILE A 86 -7.01 -0.92 -17.28
CA ILE A 86 -7.85 -1.30 -16.14
C ILE A 86 -7.06 -1.03 -14.86
N LYS A 87 -7.58 -0.13 -14.02
CA LYS A 87 -7.07 0.16 -12.69
C LYS A 87 -8.03 -0.38 -11.62
N PHE A 88 -7.47 -0.94 -10.57
CA PHE A 88 -8.19 -1.37 -9.38
C PHE A 88 -7.70 -0.59 -8.16
N ARG A 89 -8.60 -0.31 -7.24
CA ARG A 89 -8.28 0.20 -5.92
C ARG A 89 -8.09 -0.96 -4.96
N ILE A 90 -6.99 -0.95 -4.23
CA ILE A 90 -6.64 -1.95 -3.23
C ILE A 90 -6.65 -1.26 -1.87
N PRO A 91 -7.42 -1.75 -0.89
CA PRO A 91 -7.37 -1.23 0.47
C PRO A 91 -6.03 -1.60 1.13
N GLY A 92 -5.59 -0.77 2.07
CA GLY A 92 -4.39 -1.04 2.83
C GLY A 92 -4.30 -0.31 4.16
N LYS A 93 -3.28 -0.66 4.93
CA LYS A 93 -2.95 -0.05 6.22
C LYS A 93 -1.69 0.79 6.08
N PHE A 94 -1.73 1.99 6.64
CA PHE A 94 -0.60 2.88 6.80
C PHE A 94 -0.15 2.89 8.26
N LEU A 95 1.14 2.62 8.47
CA LEU A 95 1.82 2.67 9.75
C LEU A 95 3.03 3.59 9.63
N HIS A 96 3.21 4.51 10.58
CA HIS A 96 4.44 5.30 10.66
C HIS A 96 5.03 5.32 12.05
N PHE A 97 6.34 5.52 12.08
CA PHE A 97 7.13 5.56 13.30
C PHE A 97 7.80 6.93 13.45
N ASN A 98 8.04 7.30 14.71
CA ASN A 98 8.72 8.56 15.02
C ASN A 98 10.23 8.38 15.08
N THR A 99 10.69 7.19 15.45
CA THR A 99 12.11 6.86 15.56
C THR A 99 12.51 5.76 14.58
N ILE A 100 13.79 5.76 14.17
CA ILE A 100 14.31 4.74 13.27
C ILE A 100 14.47 3.39 14.00
N GLU A 101 14.65 3.42 15.32
CA GLU A 101 14.74 2.26 16.18
C GLU A 101 13.42 1.48 16.20
N GLU A 102 12.29 2.18 16.38
CA GLU A 102 10.94 1.58 16.32
C GLU A 102 10.68 0.96 14.95
N TYR A 103 11.01 1.68 13.87
CA TYR A 103 10.85 1.18 12.51
C TYR A 103 11.70 -0.07 12.24
N LYS A 104 12.95 -0.11 12.72
CA LYS A 104 13.82 -1.28 12.57
C LYS A 104 13.40 -2.47 13.43
N ALA A 105 12.78 -2.21 14.59
CA ALA A 105 12.24 -3.24 15.45
C ALA A 105 10.91 -3.81 14.90
N PHE A 106 10.23 -3.09 14.01
CA PHE A 106 8.96 -3.50 13.44
C PHE A 106 9.12 -4.69 12.49
N SER A 107 8.36 -5.76 12.77
CA SER A 107 8.27 -6.96 11.94
C SER A 107 6.95 -7.01 11.19
N MET A 108 7.02 -6.99 9.85
CA MET A 108 5.83 -7.14 9.00
C MET A 108 5.13 -8.49 9.23
N GLU A 109 5.89 -9.55 9.52
CA GLU A 109 5.34 -10.89 9.80
C GLU A 109 4.54 -10.94 11.10
N GLU A 110 4.93 -10.15 12.09
CA GLU A 110 4.20 -10.02 13.35
C GLU A 110 2.99 -9.10 13.18
N ALA A 111 3.13 -8.02 12.41
CA ALA A 111 2.05 -7.09 12.12
C ALA A 111 0.85 -7.79 11.47
N VAL A 112 1.10 -8.64 10.46
CA VAL A 112 0.01 -9.40 9.79
C VAL A 112 -0.74 -10.33 10.75
N LYS A 113 -0.11 -10.75 11.85
CA LYS A 113 -0.73 -11.60 12.90
C LYS A 113 -1.40 -10.80 14.00
N ASP A 114 -1.07 -9.53 14.17
CA ASP A 114 -1.64 -8.66 15.19
C ASP A 114 -3.10 -8.31 14.83
N PRO A 115 -4.09 -8.60 15.69
CA PRO A 115 -5.48 -8.22 15.48
C PRO A 115 -5.70 -6.74 15.15
N LYS A 116 -4.81 -5.84 15.59
CA LYS A 116 -4.89 -4.40 15.31
C LYS A 116 -4.52 -4.02 13.89
N HIS A 117 -3.74 -4.87 13.23
CA HIS A 117 -3.27 -4.70 11.85
C HIS A 117 -3.73 -5.85 10.96
N ALA A 118 -4.64 -6.69 11.48
CA ALA A 118 -5.11 -7.88 10.81
C ALA A 118 -5.77 -7.50 9.49
N ILE A 119 -5.37 -8.20 8.45
CA ILE A 119 -5.97 -8.08 7.13
C ILE A 119 -7.44 -8.48 7.27
N PRO A 120 -8.40 -7.60 6.97
CA PRO A 120 -9.81 -7.95 7.08
C PRO A 120 -10.11 -9.12 6.16
N THR A 121 -10.77 -10.15 6.69
CA THR A 121 -11.07 -11.40 5.95
C THR A 121 -11.99 -11.20 4.75
N GLU A 122 -12.63 -10.04 4.66
CA GLU A 122 -13.51 -9.60 3.57
C GLU A 122 -12.74 -9.10 2.33
N PHE A 123 -11.43 -8.82 2.45
CA PHE A 123 -10.62 -8.38 1.32
C PHE A 123 -9.74 -9.52 0.79
N GLU A 124 -9.93 -9.87 -0.47
CA GLU A 124 -9.05 -10.82 -1.18
C GLU A 124 -7.65 -10.24 -1.43
N ASN A 125 -7.53 -8.91 -1.47
CA ASN A 125 -6.28 -8.18 -1.70
C ASN A 125 -6.17 -7.02 -0.72
N TYR A 126 -5.06 -6.99 0.03
CA TYR A 126 -4.76 -5.94 1.01
C TYR A 126 -3.27 -5.69 1.05
N PHE A 127 -2.85 -4.47 1.38
CA PHE A 127 -1.43 -4.16 1.60
C PHE A 127 -1.21 -3.42 2.91
N ILE A 128 -0.01 -3.53 3.45
CA ILE A 128 0.45 -2.73 4.59
C ILE A 128 1.68 -1.97 4.12
N ILE A 129 1.74 -0.68 4.41
CA ILE A 129 2.95 0.13 4.25
C ILE A 129 3.38 0.63 5.63
N ALA A 130 4.61 0.31 6.00
CA ALA A 130 5.24 0.80 7.21
C ALA A 130 6.32 1.81 6.83
N ILE A 131 6.31 3.00 7.44
CA ILE A 131 7.23 4.07 7.07
C ILE A 131 7.93 4.73 8.25
N PHE A 132 9.15 5.20 7.98
CA PHE A 132 9.87 6.15 8.81
C PHE A 132 10.38 7.29 7.93
N GLY A 133 10.11 8.52 8.35
CA GLY A 133 10.58 9.72 7.65
C GLY A 133 11.46 10.56 8.55
N ASP A 134 12.71 10.72 8.17
CA ASP A 134 13.63 11.72 8.71
C ASP A 134 13.38 13.05 7.99
N LEU A 135 12.48 13.84 8.57
CA LEU A 135 12.07 15.13 8.00
C LEU A 135 13.18 16.17 7.99
N LYS A 136 14.27 15.96 8.75
CA LYS A 136 15.41 16.89 8.77
C LYS A 136 16.27 16.71 7.54
N ASN A 137 16.52 15.46 7.16
CA ASN A 137 17.35 15.10 6.00
C ASN A 137 16.52 14.85 4.72
N TYR A 138 15.19 14.83 4.84
CA TYR A 138 14.26 14.43 3.77
C TYR A 138 14.51 12.98 3.29
N ASP A 139 14.93 12.11 4.21
CA ASP A 139 15.12 10.69 3.95
C ASP A 139 13.88 9.90 4.38
N PHE A 140 13.33 9.10 3.46
CA PHE A 140 12.13 8.31 3.69
C PHE A 140 12.43 6.83 3.49
N TYR A 141 12.03 6.03 4.48
CA TYR A 141 12.20 4.58 4.52
C TYR A 141 10.82 3.93 4.53
N PHE A 142 10.65 2.87 3.74
CA PHE A 142 9.43 2.09 3.71
C PHE A 142 9.67 0.61 3.43
N GLN A 143 8.72 -0.21 3.86
CA GLN A 143 8.64 -1.65 3.63
C GLN A 143 7.20 -2.11 3.46
#